data_AF-A0A242C4U5-F1
#
_entry.id   AF-A0A242C4U5-F1
#
_cell.length_a   1.000
_cell.length_b   1.000
_cell.length_c   1.000
_cell.angle_alpha   90.00
_cell.angle_beta   90.00
_cell.angle_gamma   90.00
#
_symmetry.space_group_name_H-M   'P 1'
#
loop_
_entity.id
_entity.type
_entity.pdbx_description
1 polymer ?
#
loop_
_entity_poly.entity_id
_entity_poly.type
_entity_poly.pdbx_seq_one_letter_code
_entity_poly.pdbx_strand_id
1 'polypeptide(L)'
;MIQAQEKSKLSIRTAFLVRRGSEGKDVKKYCLTDQYVLFAGEPFYRIQALIDFGDVRKGDYGGFVQHLSNLSQYGDCWIYNSALVGGNAYVHQNAKVREQAWVIGNAEINYEATIRGKAVVTDGAYVSGKAIVQDGALVCEHARVTDEAIVGNGTVLAGSAWVYRWSFLMQKEIYAGQQRISEEDPLTREKNKFYRLHQEKIEFKKSFMWV
;
A
#
# COMPACT_ATOMS: atom_id res chain seq x y z
N MET A 1 0.08 -41.36 -9.56
CA MET A 1 0.43 -39.93 -9.36
C MET A 1 0.37 -39.08 -10.64
N ILE A 2 0.43 -39.67 -11.85
CA ILE A 2 0.42 -38.91 -13.12
C ILE A 2 -0.99 -38.37 -13.49
N GLN A 3 -2.07 -39.08 -13.13
CA GLN A 3 -3.45 -38.67 -13.46
C GLN A 3 -3.97 -37.41 -12.75
N ALA A 4 -3.37 -37.01 -11.62
CA ALA A 4 -3.81 -35.82 -10.87
C ALA A 4 -3.25 -34.52 -11.49
N GLN A 5 -2.01 -34.55 -12.00
CA GLN A 5 -1.40 -33.41 -12.68
C GLN A 5 -2.03 -33.14 -14.05
N GLU A 6 -2.44 -34.18 -14.79
CA GLU A 6 -3.16 -34.01 -16.06
C GLU A 6 -4.57 -33.44 -15.88
N LYS A 7 -5.32 -33.85 -14.84
CA LYS A 7 -6.63 -33.24 -14.53
C LYS A 7 -6.51 -31.75 -14.16
N SER A 8 -5.43 -31.35 -13.48
CA SER A 8 -5.17 -29.93 -13.17
C SER A 8 -4.86 -29.10 -14.43
N LYS A 9 -4.08 -29.65 -15.37
CA LYS A 9 -3.80 -29.00 -16.66
C LYS A 9 -5.02 -28.95 -17.59
N LEU A 10 -5.90 -29.96 -17.53
CA LEU A 10 -7.16 -29.98 -18.28
C LEU A 10 -8.19 -29.00 -17.70
N SER A 11 -8.24 -28.83 -16.38
CA SER A 11 -9.12 -27.86 -15.72
C SER A 11 -8.79 -26.41 -16.11
N ILE A 12 -7.53 -26.10 -16.43
CA ILE A 12 -7.10 -24.76 -16.88
C ILE A 12 -7.31 -24.59 -18.39
N ARG A 13 -7.13 -25.66 -19.20
CA ARG A 13 -7.35 -25.61 -20.66
C ARG A 13 -8.82 -25.59 -21.07
N THR A 14 -9.70 -26.25 -20.31
CA THR A 14 -11.15 -26.27 -20.61
C THR A 14 -11.86 -24.96 -20.28
N ALA A 15 -11.23 -24.05 -19.52
CA ALA A 15 -11.75 -22.70 -19.30
C ALA A 15 -11.56 -21.75 -20.50
N PHE A 16 -10.85 -22.17 -21.56
CA PHE A 16 -10.48 -21.28 -22.68
C PHE A 16 -11.39 -21.39 -23.92
N LEU A 17 -12.42 -22.27 -23.94
CA LEU A 17 -13.16 -22.56 -25.18
C LEU A 17 -14.69 -22.49 -25.13
N VAL A 18 -15.30 -21.88 -24.11
CA VAL A 18 -16.76 -21.64 -24.13
C VAL A 18 -17.08 -20.22 -23.70
N ARG A 19 -17.18 -19.32 -24.69
CA ARG A 19 -18.27 -18.35 -24.91
C ARG A 19 -17.85 -17.32 -25.96
N ARG A 20 -18.23 -17.58 -27.21
CA ARG A 20 -18.62 -16.51 -28.13
C ARG A 20 -20.01 -16.07 -27.71
N GLY A 21 -20.15 -14.84 -27.23
CA GLY A 21 -21.44 -14.26 -26.87
C GLY A 21 -21.30 -13.16 -25.81
N SER A 22 -21.63 -11.94 -26.25
CA SER A 22 -21.90 -10.68 -25.52
C SER A 22 -20.77 -9.92 -24.80
N GLU A 23 -20.94 -8.59 -24.86
CA GLU A 23 -20.45 -7.55 -23.96
C GLU A 23 -19.01 -7.04 -24.14
N GLY A 24 -18.88 -5.71 -24.17
CA GLY A 24 -17.59 -5.02 -24.15
C GLY A 24 -16.78 -5.54 -22.98
N LYS A 25 -15.69 -6.26 -23.28
CA LYS A 25 -14.78 -6.80 -22.27
C LYS A 25 -14.23 -5.64 -21.45
N ASP A 26 -14.66 -5.53 -20.19
CA ASP A 26 -13.94 -4.76 -19.20
C ASP A 26 -12.50 -5.27 -19.18
N VAL A 27 -11.60 -4.45 -19.72
CA VAL A 27 -10.18 -4.79 -19.79
C VAL A 27 -9.66 -4.78 -18.36
N LYS A 28 -9.27 -5.96 -17.86
CA LYS A 28 -8.64 -6.09 -16.54
C LYS A 28 -7.34 -5.28 -16.53
N LYS A 29 -7.11 -4.57 -15.42
CA LYS A 29 -5.90 -3.79 -15.17
C LYS A 29 -4.69 -4.69 -14.92
N TYR A 30 -4.88 -5.77 -14.17
CA TYR A 30 -3.82 -6.73 -13.83
C TYR A 30 -4.34 -8.14 -13.58
N CYS A 31 -3.46 -9.13 -13.63
CA CYS A 31 -3.73 -10.52 -13.24
C CYS A 31 -2.78 -11.01 -12.13
N LEU A 32 -3.15 -12.12 -11.49
CA LEU A 32 -2.25 -12.91 -10.65
C LEU A 32 -1.49 -13.90 -11.52
N THR A 33 -0.21 -14.06 -11.25
CA THR A 33 0.65 -15.02 -11.93
C THR A 33 0.81 -16.30 -11.09
N ASP A 34 1.54 -17.29 -11.61
CA ASP A 34 1.90 -18.52 -10.90
C ASP A 34 3.10 -18.35 -9.94
N GLN A 35 3.79 -17.21 -9.99
CA GLN A 35 4.86 -16.88 -9.05
C GLN A 35 4.26 -16.45 -7.71
N TYR A 36 4.71 -17.08 -6.63
CA TYR A 36 4.24 -16.77 -5.29
C TYR A 36 5.36 -16.79 -4.25
N VAL A 37 5.10 -16.14 -3.12
CA VAL A 37 5.89 -16.25 -1.89
C VAL A 37 4.98 -16.75 -0.76
N LEU A 38 5.57 -17.39 0.25
CA LEU A 38 4.84 -17.75 1.46
C LEU A 38 5.03 -16.67 2.52
N PHE A 39 3.94 -16.19 3.08
CA PHE A 39 3.92 -15.30 4.22
C PHE A 39 3.00 -15.89 5.29
N ALA A 40 3.54 -16.14 6.49
CA ALA A 40 2.82 -16.83 7.57
C ALA A 40 2.20 -18.18 7.15
N GLY A 41 2.82 -18.90 6.22
CA GLY A 41 2.34 -20.18 5.70
C GLY A 41 1.34 -20.08 4.54
N GLU A 42 0.85 -18.87 4.23
CA GLU A 42 -0.13 -18.63 3.18
C GLU A 42 0.51 -18.08 1.89
N PRO A 43 0.02 -18.45 0.70
CA PRO A 43 0.59 -18.00 -0.57
C PRO A 43 0.13 -16.57 -0.94
N PHE A 44 1.08 -15.76 -1.41
CA PHE A 44 0.85 -14.45 -2.01
C PHE A 44 1.38 -14.46 -3.44
N TYR A 45 0.52 -14.15 -4.41
CA TYR A 45 0.79 -14.26 -5.84
C TYR A 45 1.27 -12.93 -6.41
N ARG A 46 2.29 -13.00 -7.26
CA ARG A 46 2.86 -11.84 -7.95
C ARG A 46 1.85 -11.30 -8.95
N ILE A 47 1.65 -9.99 -8.96
CA ILE A 47 0.77 -9.31 -9.92
C ILE A 47 1.51 -8.94 -11.21
N GLN A 48 0.81 -8.96 -12.34
CA GLN A 48 1.32 -8.48 -13.62
C GLN A 48 0.31 -7.53 -14.28
N ALA A 49 0.79 -6.37 -14.74
CA ALA A 49 -0.02 -5.37 -15.43
C ALA A 49 -0.45 -5.87 -16.82
N LEU A 50 -1.73 -5.65 -17.16
CA LEU A 50 -2.33 -6.05 -18.44
C LEU A 50 -2.54 -4.86 -19.39
N ILE A 51 -2.47 -3.64 -18.86
CA ILE A 51 -2.59 -2.36 -19.57
C ILE A 51 -1.57 -1.35 -19.03
N ASP A 52 -1.37 -0.27 -19.76
CA ASP A 52 -0.62 0.91 -19.30
C ASP A 52 -1.52 1.79 -18.41
N PHE A 53 -0.99 2.30 -17.30
CA PHE A 53 -1.66 3.27 -16.41
C PHE A 53 -0.63 3.95 -15.49
N GLY A 54 -0.83 5.22 -15.15
CA GLY A 54 0.11 5.99 -14.33
C GLY A 54 1.58 5.84 -14.79
N ASP A 55 2.42 5.30 -13.90
CA ASP A 55 3.84 4.98 -14.14
C ASP A 55 4.10 3.50 -14.50
N VAL A 56 3.06 2.68 -14.65
CA VAL A 56 3.13 1.23 -14.90
C VAL A 56 2.84 0.92 -16.37
N ARG A 57 3.68 0.07 -16.97
CA ARG A 57 3.51 -0.41 -18.35
C ARG A 57 2.92 -1.79 -18.38
N LYS A 58 2.17 -2.09 -19.44
CA LYS A 58 1.69 -3.44 -19.73
C LYS A 58 2.85 -4.43 -19.72
N GLY A 59 2.67 -5.52 -18.97
CA GLY A 59 3.66 -6.56 -18.78
C GLY A 59 4.52 -6.40 -17.53
N ASP A 60 4.51 -5.22 -16.89
CA ASP A 60 5.28 -4.97 -15.66
C ASP A 60 4.79 -5.87 -14.52
N TYR A 61 5.75 -6.40 -13.77
CA TYR A 61 5.48 -7.15 -12.55
C TYR A 61 5.46 -6.22 -11.33
N GLY A 62 4.36 -6.25 -10.57
CA GLY A 62 4.22 -5.54 -9.30
C GLY A 62 4.64 -6.38 -8.09
N GLY A 63 4.20 -6.03 -6.88
CA GLY A 63 4.41 -6.86 -5.69
C GLY A 63 3.49 -8.08 -5.65
N PHE A 64 3.07 -8.47 -4.46
CA PHE A 64 2.32 -9.71 -4.26
C PHE A 64 1.02 -9.46 -3.48
N VAL A 65 -0.03 -10.18 -3.87
CA VAL A 65 -1.33 -10.16 -3.19
C VAL A 65 -1.78 -11.56 -2.81
N GLN A 66 -2.49 -11.69 -1.69
CA GLN A 66 -3.10 -12.97 -1.32
C GLN A 66 -4.30 -13.30 -2.21
N HIS A 67 -5.13 -12.28 -2.50
CA HIS A 67 -6.33 -12.38 -3.29
C HIS A 67 -6.42 -11.24 -4.31
N LEU A 68 -7.13 -11.50 -5.43
CA LEU A 68 -7.39 -10.47 -6.45
C LEU A 68 -8.18 -9.27 -5.89
N SER A 69 -8.92 -9.47 -4.79
CA SER A 69 -9.64 -8.40 -4.10
C SER A 69 -8.75 -7.42 -3.33
N ASN A 70 -7.48 -7.75 -3.09
CA ASN A 70 -6.61 -6.89 -2.28
C ASN A 70 -6.14 -5.61 -2.99
N LEU A 71 -6.19 -5.59 -4.33
CA LEU A 71 -5.81 -4.43 -5.14
C LEU A 71 -6.90 -4.13 -6.16
N SER A 72 -7.32 -2.87 -6.25
CA SER A 72 -8.38 -2.47 -7.16
C SER A 72 -8.00 -2.64 -8.64
N GLN A 73 -8.98 -3.05 -9.44
CA GLN A 73 -8.87 -3.07 -10.90
C GLN A 73 -9.05 -1.66 -11.53
N TYR A 74 -9.31 -0.64 -10.71
CA TYR A 74 -9.56 0.74 -11.14
C TYR A 74 -8.56 1.73 -10.50
N GLY A 75 -8.47 2.93 -11.06
CA GLY A 75 -7.52 3.98 -10.65
C GLY A 75 -6.06 3.59 -10.92
N ASP A 76 -5.12 4.39 -10.40
CA ASP A 76 -3.68 4.18 -10.61
C ASP A 76 -2.98 3.43 -9.44
N CYS A 77 -3.75 2.88 -8.50
CA CYS A 77 -3.20 2.17 -7.36
C CYS A 77 -2.34 0.99 -7.77
N TRP A 78 -1.21 0.77 -7.11
CA TRP A 78 -0.32 -0.32 -7.47
C TRP A 78 0.58 -0.76 -6.32
N ILE A 79 0.92 -2.04 -6.35
CA ILE A 79 1.86 -2.66 -5.42
C ILE A 79 3.14 -2.88 -6.21
N TYR A 80 4.25 -2.33 -5.73
CA TYR A 80 5.55 -2.35 -6.40
C TYR A 80 6.53 -3.27 -5.65
N ASN A 81 7.61 -3.65 -6.32
CA ASN A 81 8.77 -4.33 -5.75
C ASN A 81 8.42 -5.66 -5.05
N SER A 82 8.64 -5.76 -3.74
CA SER A 82 8.44 -6.97 -2.92
C SER A 82 7.35 -6.76 -1.86
N ALA A 83 6.54 -5.71 -1.99
CA ALA A 83 5.48 -5.42 -1.04
C ALA A 83 4.39 -6.50 -1.09
N LEU A 84 3.76 -6.72 0.08
CA LEU A 84 2.74 -7.74 0.29
C LEU A 84 1.43 -7.07 0.71
N VAL A 85 0.33 -7.46 0.07
CA VAL A 85 -1.02 -7.06 0.50
C VAL A 85 -1.91 -8.29 0.65
N GLY A 86 -2.52 -8.50 1.82
CA GLY A 86 -3.25 -9.73 2.11
C GLY A 86 -4.31 -9.61 3.19
N GLY A 87 -4.94 -10.73 3.53
CA GLY A 87 -6.17 -10.76 4.31
C GLY A 87 -7.31 -10.09 3.55
N ASN A 88 -8.11 -9.30 4.27
CA ASN A 88 -9.15 -8.44 3.72
C ASN A 88 -8.64 -7.03 3.39
N ALA A 89 -7.32 -6.78 3.46
CA ALA A 89 -6.78 -5.46 3.18
C ALA A 89 -7.08 -5.04 1.73
N TYR A 90 -7.33 -3.75 1.52
CA TYR A 90 -7.73 -3.23 0.21
C TYR A 90 -6.99 -1.95 -0.15
N VAL A 91 -6.29 -1.99 -1.29
CA VAL A 91 -5.57 -0.86 -1.87
C VAL A 91 -6.30 -0.39 -3.12
N HIS A 92 -6.72 0.88 -3.15
CA HIS A 92 -7.53 1.41 -4.25
C HIS A 92 -7.26 2.88 -4.56
N GLN A 93 -7.97 3.43 -5.56
CA GLN A 93 -7.75 4.76 -6.14
C GLN A 93 -6.33 4.91 -6.69
N ASN A 94 -5.48 5.78 -6.14
CA ASN A 94 -4.12 6.06 -6.62
C ASN A 94 -3.05 5.64 -5.60
N ALA A 95 -3.43 4.84 -4.60
CA ALA A 95 -2.56 4.47 -3.49
C ALA A 95 -1.40 3.58 -3.94
N LYS A 96 -0.24 3.77 -3.32
CA LYS A 96 1.02 3.10 -3.72
C LYS A 96 1.60 2.34 -2.53
N VAL A 97 1.76 1.03 -2.69
CA VAL A 97 2.48 0.19 -1.72
C VAL A 97 3.78 -0.26 -2.38
N ARG A 98 4.93 0.05 -1.79
CA ARG A 98 6.24 -0.11 -2.45
C ARG A 98 7.26 -0.79 -1.53
N GLU A 99 8.38 -1.18 -2.12
CA GLU A 99 9.54 -1.74 -1.42
C GLU A 99 9.26 -3.04 -0.66
N GLN A 100 9.41 -3.06 0.68
CA GLN A 100 9.22 -4.23 1.54
C GLN A 100 8.02 -4.06 2.50
N ALA A 101 7.08 -3.16 2.16
CA ALA A 101 5.94 -2.88 3.02
C ALA A 101 4.93 -4.03 3.07
N TRP A 102 4.29 -4.20 4.21
CA TRP A 102 3.23 -5.18 4.43
C TRP A 102 1.91 -4.48 4.77
N VAL A 103 0.86 -4.78 4.02
CA VAL A 103 -0.50 -4.29 4.29
C VAL A 103 -1.41 -5.51 4.44
N ILE A 104 -1.79 -5.85 5.66
CA ILE A 104 -2.49 -7.11 5.98
C ILE A 104 -3.71 -6.85 6.89
N GLY A 105 -4.46 -7.90 7.24
CA GLY A 105 -5.65 -7.75 8.10
C GLY A 105 -6.84 -7.19 7.32
N ASN A 106 -7.50 -6.16 7.86
CA ASN A 106 -8.62 -5.42 7.26
C ASN A 106 -8.22 -3.98 6.88
N ALA A 107 -6.93 -3.72 6.65
CA ALA A 107 -6.43 -2.37 6.42
C ALA A 107 -6.91 -1.79 5.08
N GLU A 108 -7.20 -0.50 5.03
CA GLU A 108 -7.61 0.18 3.80
C GLU A 108 -6.65 1.33 3.46
N ILE A 109 -6.11 1.30 2.24
CA ILE A 109 -5.18 2.31 1.72
C ILE A 109 -5.77 2.90 0.45
N ASN A 110 -5.97 4.22 0.41
CA ASN A 110 -6.67 4.88 -0.69
C ASN A 110 -6.14 6.30 -0.98
N TYR A 111 -6.78 6.98 -1.94
CA TYR A 111 -6.35 8.23 -2.57
C TYR A 111 -4.90 8.20 -3.05
N GLU A 112 -4.05 9.11 -2.60
CA GLU A 112 -2.63 9.23 -2.99
C GLU A 112 -1.70 8.69 -1.89
N ALA A 113 -2.23 7.93 -0.92
CA ALA A 113 -1.46 7.40 0.19
C ALA A 113 -0.31 6.51 -0.30
N THR A 114 0.84 6.61 0.37
CA THR A 114 2.04 5.83 0.04
C THR A 114 2.55 5.06 1.25
N ILE A 115 2.62 3.74 1.12
CA ILE A 115 3.24 2.85 2.11
C ILE A 115 4.55 2.32 1.53
N ARG A 116 5.69 2.54 2.21
CA ARG A 116 7.02 2.17 1.68
C ARG A 116 7.99 1.76 2.78
N GLY A 117 9.23 1.45 2.42
CA GLY A 117 10.23 0.93 3.35
C GLY A 117 9.83 -0.44 3.86
N LYS A 118 10.00 -0.63 5.17
CA LYS A 118 9.57 -1.82 5.92
C LYS A 118 8.30 -1.55 6.75
N ALA A 119 7.48 -0.58 6.34
CA ALA A 119 6.27 -0.23 7.06
C ALA A 119 5.28 -1.39 7.09
N VAL A 120 4.55 -1.51 8.20
CA VAL A 120 3.50 -2.50 8.41
C VAL A 120 2.19 -1.77 8.72
N VAL A 121 1.17 -2.02 7.91
CA VAL A 121 -0.19 -1.55 8.15
C VAL A 121 -1.09 -2.78 8.31
N THR A 122 -1.78 -2.89 9.43
CA THR A 122 -2.51 -4.11 9.80
C THR A 122 -3.82 -3.83 10.52
N ASP A 123 -4.55 -4.88 10.90
CA ASP A 123 -5.87 -4.84 11.52
C ASP A 123 -6.85 -3.96 10.72
N GLY A 124 -7.61 -3.07 11.35
CA GLY A 124 -8.53 -2.13 10.69
C GLY A 124 -7.93 -0.74 10.45
N ALA A 125 -6.61 -0.63 10.30
CA ALA A 125 -5.94 0.64 10.06
C ALA A 125 -6.38 1.30 8.73
N TYR A 126 -6.43 2.62 8.72
CA TYR A 126 -6.88 3.41 7.57
C TYR A 126 -5.82 4.45 7.18
N VAL A 127 -5.33 4.39 5.94
CA VAL A 127 -4.35 5.35 5.42
C VAL A 127 -4.89 6.01 4.14
N SER A 128 -4.93 7.33 4.13
CA SER A 128 -5.70 8.10 3.13
C SER A 128 -5.10 9.47 2.85
N GLY A 129 -5.67 10.21 1.89
CA GLY A 129 -5.13 11.49 1.43
C GLY A 129 -3.80 11.32 0.70
N LYS A 130 -2.80 12.13 1.04
CA LYS A 130 -1.41 12.04 0.59
C LYS A 130 -0.49 11.50 1.69
N ALA A 131 -1.06 10.78 2.67
CA ALA A 131 -0.32 10.30 3.81
C ALA A 131 0.81 9.35 3.41
N ILE A 132 1.91 9.37 4.16
CA ILE A 132 3.07 8.52 3.94
C ILE A 132 3.34 7.71 5.20
N VAL A 133 3.33 6.38 5.08
CA VAL A 133 3.79 5.46 6.14
C VAL A 133 5.05 4.77 5.66
N GLN A 134 6.15 4.92 6.40
CA GLN A 134 7.47 4.52 5.90
C GLN A 134 8.42 3.99 6.99
N ASP A 135 9.61 3.54 6.57
CA ASP A 135 10.77 3.34 7.44
C ASP A 135 10.48 2.52 8.72
N GLY A 136 9.74 1.42 8.57
CA GLY A 136 9.46 0.49 9.66
C GLY A 136 8.36 0.92 10.63
N ALA A 137 7.60 1.98 10.32
CA ALA A 137 6.42 2.32 11.11
C ALA A 137 5.40 1.18 11.14
N LEU A 138 4.71 1.05 12.27
CA LEU A 138 3.60 0.13 12.47
C LEU A 138 2.32 0.93 12.69
N VAL A 139 1.32 0.72 11.84
CA VAL A 139 -0.03 1.27 12.01
C VAL A 139 -1.01 0.11 12.13
N CYS A 140 -1.68 -0.02 13.27
CA CYS A 140 -2.49 -1.18 13.60
C CYS A 140 -3.80 -0.80 14.30
N GLU A 141 -4.58 -1.80 14.70
CA GLU A 141 -5.92 -1.66 15.29
C GLU A 141 -6.87 -0.80 14.44
N HIS A 142 -7.36 0.34 14.93
CA HIS A 142 -8.24 1.26 14.21
C HIS A 142 -7.57 2.62 13.96
N ALA A 143 -6.25 2.64 13.98
CA ALA A 143 -5.46 3.84 13.78
C ALA A 143 -5.65 4.43 12.38
N ARG A 144 -5.55 5.77 12.29
CA ARG A 144 -5.78 6.53 11.07
C ARG A 144 -4.61 7.45 10.76
N VAL A 145 -4.16 7.44 9.52
CA VAL A 145 -3.18 8.40 8.99
C VAL A 145 -3.76 9.04 7.73
N THR A 146 -4.07 10.33 7.78
CA THR A 146 -4.79 11.02 6.69
C THR A 146 -4.13 12.34 6.30
N ASP A 147 -4.70 13.01 5.29
CA ASP A 147 -4.22 14.28 4.74
C ASP A 147 -2.76 14.18 4.26
N GLU A 148 -1.86 15.05 4.68
CA GLU A 148 -0.44 15.06 4.28
C GLU A 148 0.48 14.54 5.41
N ALA A 149 -0.07 13.72 6.32
CA ALA A 149 0.67 13.23 7.46
C ALA A 149 1.74 12.21 7.07
N ILE A 150 2.88 12.26 7.76
CA ILE A 150 3.99 11.32 7.59
C ILE A 150 4.23 10.59 8.91
N VAL A 151 4.19 9.26 8.87
CA VAL A 151 4.51 8.38 10.01
C VAL A 151 5.64 7.46 9.60
N GLY A 152 6.73 7.44 10.35
CA GLY A 152 7.90 6.65 9.97
C GLY A 152 8.87 6.38 11.11
N ASN A 153 10.05 5.86 10.73
CA ASN A 153 11.18 5.59 11.61
C ASN A 153 10.83 4.71 12.82
N GLY A 154 10.10 3.62 12.58
CA GLY A 154 9.70 2.69 13.64
C GLY A 154 8.63 3.22 14.62
N THR A 155 7.98 4.35 14.31
CA THR A 155 6.85 4.86 15.10
C THR A 155 5.69 3.86 15.08
N VAL A 156 5.04 3.67 16.22
CA VAL A 156 3.85 2.81 16.36
C VAL A 156 2.62 3.67 16.55
N LEU A 157 1.59 3.42 15.74
CA LEU A 157 0.26 4.02 15.87
C LEU A 157 -0.77 2.89 16.08
N ALA A 158 -1.44 2.90 17.22
CA ALA A 158 -2.38 1.87 17.67
C ALA A 158 -3.66 2.50 18.25
N GLY A 159 -4.60 1.68 18.72
CA GLY A 159 -5.89 2.15 19.22
C GLY A 159 -6.76 2.73 18.12
N SER A 160 -7.35 3.88 18.43
CA SER A 160 -8.07 4.74 17.48
C SER A 160 -7.32 6.06 17.26
N ALA A 161 -5.99 6.03 17.40
CA ALA A 161 -5.18 7.22 17.27
C ALA A 161 -5.24 7.73 15.82
N TRP A 162 -5.32 9.05 15.66
CA TRP A 162 -5.50 9.70 14.37
C TRP A 162 -4.46 10.78 14.16
N VAL A 163 -3.60 10.55 13.17
CA VAL A 163 -2.60 11.50 12.68
C VAL A 163 -3.11 12.11 11.39
N TYR A 164 -3.19 13.44 11.34
CA TYR A 164 -3.82 14.15 10.22
C TYR A 164 -3.14 15.49 9.96
N ARG A 165 -3.60 16.20 8.92
CA ARG A 165 -2.98 17.43 8.38
C ARG A 165 -1.47 17.25 8.10
N TRP A 166 -0.67 18.31 8.23
CA TRP A 166 0.77 18.31 7.96
C TRP A 166 1.60 17.81 9.16
N SER A 167 1.22 16.66 9.71
CA SER A 167 1.90 16.05 10.86
C SER A 167 3.08 15.20 10.44
N PHE A 168 4.16 15.24 11.22
CA PHE A 168 5.35 14.44 11.00
C PHE A 168 5.70 13.66 12.27
N LEU A 169 5.57 12.33 12.25
CA LEU A 169 5.91 11.44 13.36
C LEU A 169 7.06 10.53 12.93
N MET A 170 8.27 10.89 13.37
CA MET A 170 9.52 10.23 12.96
C MET A 170 10.42 9.91 14.16
N GLN A 171 9.90 10.03 15.39
CA GLN A 171 10.68 9.95 16.61
C GLN A 171 10.72 8.54 17.23
N LYS A 172 10.19 7.51 16.55
CA LYS A 172 10.13 6.13 17.04
C LYS A 172 9.33 5.99 18.34
N GLU A 173 8.27 6.79 18.46
CA GLU A 173 7.38 6.82 19.62
C GLU A 173 6.16 5.91 19.43
N ILE A 174 5.42 5.68 20.50
CA ILE A 174 4.15 4.94 20.48
C ILE A 174 3.01 5.92 20.73
N TYR A 175 2.06 5.96 19.81
CA TYR A 175 0.83 6.74 19.89
C TYR A 175 -0.35 5.77 19.89
N ALA A 176 -1.18 5.81 20.94
CA ALA A 176 -2.23 4.81 21.14
C ALA A 176 -3.47 5.42 21.79
N GLY A 177 -4.55 4.62 21.87
CA GLY A 177 -5.84 5.09 22.41
C GLY A 177 -6.53 6.02 21.42
N GLN A 178 -7.24 7.06 21.91
CA GLN A 178 -8.04 7.96 21.07
C GLN A 178 -7.33 9.29 20.74
N GLN A 179 -5.99 9.28 20.72
CA GLN A 179 -5.20 10.50 20.52
C GLN A 179 -5.45 11.11 19.14
N ARG A 180 -5.56 12.44 19.09
CA ARG A 180 -5.64 13.22 17.85
C ARG A 180 -4.38 14.06 17.73
N ILE A 181 -3.64 13.84 16.65
CA ILE A 181 -2.29 14.37 16.47
C ILE A 181 -2.29 15.18 15.19
N SER A 182 -2.07 16.48 15.34
CA SER A 182 -1.90 17.43 14.23
C SER A 182 -0.64 18.27 14.46
N GLU A 183 -0.20 19.01 13.45
CA GLU A 183 0.86 20.02 13.53
C GLU A 183 0.57 21.16 14.50
N GLU A 184 -0.68 21.32 14.93
CA GLU A 184 -1.13 22.34 15.86
C GLU A 184 -0.97 21.91 17.33
N ASP A 185 -0.89 20.60 17.60
CA ASP A 185 -0.62 20.09 18.95
C ASP A 185 0.74 20.61 19.44
N PRO A 186 0.82 21.34 20.56
CA PRO A 186 2.07 21.93 21.06
C PRO A 186 3.24 20.95 21.16
N LEU A 187 2.98 19.71 21.60
CA LEU A 187 4.01 18.67 21.76
C LEU A 187 4.53 18.22 20.39
N THR A 188 3.62 17.96 19.46
CA THR A 188 3.94 17.60 18.07
C THR A 188 4.64 18.76 17.36
N ARG A 189 4.19 20.01 17.56
CA ARG A 189 4.74 21.22 16.98
C ARG A 189 6.19 21.47 17.42
N GLU A 190 6.49 21.29 18.70
CA GLU A 190 7.86 21.45 19.21
C GLU A 190 8.81 20.42 18.60
N LYS A 191 8.39 19.15 18.58
CA LYS A 191 9.15 18.06 17.96
C LYS A 191 9.34 18.24 16.44
N ASN A 192 8.38 18.88 15.77
CA ASN A 192 8.39 19.10 14.32
C ASN A 192 9.14 20.37 13.86
N LYS A 193 9.55 21.27 14.79
CA LYS A 193 10.35 22.45 14.43
C LYS A 193 11.64 22.09 13.70
N PHE A 194 12.33 21.03 14.13
CA PHE A 194 13.60 20.60 13.52
C PHE A 194 13.41 20.04 12.10
N TYR A 195 12.37 19.23 11.89
CA TYR A 195 12.08 18.66 10.57
C TYR A 195 11.60 19.72 9.57
N ARG A 196 10.79 20.69 10.00
CA ARG A 196 10.33 21.79 9.15
C ARG A 196 11.49 22.63 8.63
N LEU A 197 12.41 23.01 9.51
CA LEU A 197 13.63 23.74 9.14
C LEU A 197 14.54 22.95 8.19
N HIS A 198 14.55 21.62 8.30
CA HIS A 198 15.32 20.77 7.39
C HIS A 198 14.69 20.67 5.99
N GLN A 199 13.35 20.50 5.91
CA GLN A 199 12.63 20.45 4.63
C GLN A 199 12.63 21.80 3.91
N GLU A 200 12.41 22.92 4.62
CA GLU A 200 12.52 24.25 4.04
C GLU A 200 13.91 24.49 3.44
N LYS A 201 14.98 24.02 4.09
CA LYS A 201 16.34 24.08 3.53
C LYS A 201 16.52 23.19 2.31
N ILE A 202 15.88 22.01 2.26
CA ILE A 202 15.94 21.11 1.10
C ILE A 202 15.17 21.71 -0.08
N GLU A 203 13.94 22.18 0.13
CA GLU A 203 13.14 22.82 -0.92
C GLU A 203 13.78 24.13 -1.40
N PHE A 204 14.33 24.93 -0.49
CA PHE A 204 15.14 26.08 -0.85
C PHE A 204 16.32 25.68 -1.75
N LYS A 205 17.09 24.64 -1.39
CA LYS A 205 18.19 24.15 -2.23
C LYS A 205 17.71 23.64 -3.60
N LYS A 206 16.58 22.92 -3.66
CA LYS A 206 16.00 22.45 -4.93
C LYS A 206 15.57 23.61 -5.82
N SER A 207 15.06 24.71 -5.26
CA SER A 207 14.68 25.92 -6.01
C SER A 207 15.88 26.59 -6.72
N PHE A 208 17.11 26.33 -6.28
CA PHE A 208 18.34 26.86 -6.90
C PHE A 208 19.06 25.86 -7.82
N MET A 209 18.63 24.60 -7.91
CA MET A 209 19.24 23.62 -8.83
C MET A 209 18.63 23.62 -10.24
N TRP A 210 17.63 24.48 -10.49
CA TRP A 210 16.98 24.67 -11.79
C TRP A 210 17.29 26.04 -12.42
N VAL A 211 18.31 26.75 -11.93
CA VAL A 211 18.87 28.00 -12.50
C VAL A 211 20.31 27.74 -12.92
#